data_AF-A0AA38CTQ5-F1
#
_entry.id   AF-A0AA38CTQ5-F1
#
_cell.length_a   1.000
_cell.length_b   1.000
_cell.length_c   1.000
_cell.angle_alpha   90.00
_cell.angle_beta   90.00
_cell.angle_gamma   90.00
#
_symmetry.space_group_name_H-M   'P 1'
#
loop_
_entity.id
_entity.type
_entity.pdbx_description
1 polymer ?
#
loop_
_entity_poly.entity_id
_entity_poly.type
_entity_poly.pdbx_seq_one_letter_code
_entity_poly.pdbx_strand_id
1 'polypeptide(L)'
;MPGPGPHMMYTLGVGTAIGSLSKGRFTPHHCLVYAVNAFLGPDIGSFSEWLTSTLGIAESLGSQIMDIVHHPLYFILILGIPLSIFYSWVSKVALRKGLLSASSGVSLSTQQCFLLISAGSLSHFFLDHLFEENGHSSTFTWIMSTGWWQGRAPVNHEAVMVIGLLCTCLLAGFIYIN
;
A
#
# COMPACT_ATOMS: atom_id res chain seq x y z
N MET A 1 2.06 -8.68 -13.96
CA MET A 1 2.13 -7.76 -12.80
C MET A 1 3.12 -6.67 -13.18
N PRO A 2 2.84 -5.37 -12.95
CA PRO A 2 3.91 -4.38 -12.97
C PRO A 2 5.01 -4.87 -12.03
N GLY A 3 6.24 -4.90 -12.53
CA GLY A 3 7.35 -5.44 -11.75
C GLY A 3 7.59 -4.66 -10.44
N PRO A 4 8.56 -5.11 -9.63
CA PRO A 4 9.01 -4.40 -8.43
C PRO A 4 9.32 -2.92 -8.66
N GLY A 5 9.87 -2.61 -9.84
CA GLY A 5 10.32 -1.27 -10.22
C GLY A 5 9.22 -0.21 -10.21
N PRO A 6 8.15 -0.36 -11.03
CA PRO A 6 7.01 0.55 -11.04
C PRO A 6 6.40 0.84 -9.66
N HIS A 7 6.23 -0.19 -8.84
CA HIS A 7 5.73 -0.08 -7.47
C HIS A 7 6.60 0.82 -6.59
N MET A 8 7.90 0.55 -6.56
CA MET A 8 8.84 1.38 -5.82
C MET A 8 8.95 2.79 -6.39
N MET A 9 8.99 2.96 -7.72
CA MET A 9 9.09 4.28 -8.35
C MET A 9 7.90 5.16 -8.00
N TYR A 10 6.68 4.60 -8.10
CA TYR A 10 5.46 5.32 -7.73
C TYR A 10 5.47 5.72 -6.25
N THR A 11 5.72 4.77 -5.35
CA THR A 11 5.65 5.02 -3.90
C THR A 11 6.79 5.88 -3.36
N LEU A 12 8.00 5.78 -3.91
CA LEU A 12 9.09 6.70 -3.61
C LEU A 12 8.80 8.10 -4.16
N GLY A 13 8.25 8.22 -5.37
CA GLY A 13 7.84 9.50 -5.95
C GLY A 13 6.75 10.18 -5.12
N VAL A 14 5.69 9.44 -4.76
CA VAL A 14 4.62 9.93 -3.89
C VAL A 14 5.17 10.26 -2.49
N GLY A 15 5.99 9.39 -1.91
CA GLY A 15 6.56 9.60 -0.58
C GLY A 15 7.50 10.80 -0.49
N THR A 16 8.28 11.08 -1.55
CA THR A 16 9.11 12.31 -1.63
C THR A 16 8.26 13.56 -1.78
N ALA A 17 7.19 13.53 -2.59
CA ALA A 17 6.24 14.63 -2.70
C ALA A 17 5.55 14.93 -1.36
N ILE A 18 5.06 13.91 -0.66
CA ILE A 18 4.46 14.04 0.68
C ILE A 18 5.50 14.57 1.68
N GLY A 19 6.75 14.09 1.61
CA GLY A 19 7.86 14.60 2.42
C GLY A 19 8.06 16.11 2.25
N SER A 20 8.04 16.59 1.00
CA SER A 20 8.15 18.03 0.70
C SER A 20 6.94 18.81 1.20
N LEU A 21 5.71 18.33 0.95
CA LEU A 21 4.47 19.02 1.34
C LEU A 21 4.27 19.07 2.85
N SER A 22 4.73 18.04 3.56
CA SER A 22 4.68 17.95 5.02
C SER A 22 5.83 18.68 5.72
N LYS A 23 6.65 19.45 4.99
CA LYS A 23 7.81 20.19 5.53
C LYS A 23 8.73 19.31 6.39
N GLY A 24 8.94 18.06 5.97
CA GLY A 24 9.82 17.10 6.65
C GLY A 24 9.20 16.30 7.79
N ARG A 25 7.88 16.44 8.07
CA ARG A 25 7.18 15.57 9.04
C ARG A 25 7.05 14.13 8.52
N PHE A 26 6.74 13.97 7.24
CA PHE A 26 6.86 12.69 6.56
C PHE A 26 8.33 12.48 6.16
N THR A 27 9.06 11.78 7.01
CA THR A 27 10.51 11.58 6.85
C THR A 27 10.84 10.48 5.83
N PRO A 28 12.11 10.38 5.38
CA PRO A 28 12.56 9.27 4.54
C PRO A 28 12.28 7.87 5.14
N HIS A 29 12.19 7.76 6.47
CA HIS A 29 11.82 6.53 7.14
C HIS A 29 10.36 6.11 6.86
N HIS A 30 9.43 7.07 6.88
CA HIS A 30 8.03 6.82 6.51
C HIS A 30 7.94 6.39 5.04
N CYS A 31 8.68 7.11 4.17
CA CYS A 31 8.76 6.80 2.75
C CYS A 31 9.28 5.38 2.49
N LEU A 32 10.33 4.97 3.20
CA LEU A 32 10.91 3.63 3.08
C LEU A 32 9.91 2.55 3.46
N VAL A 33 9.23 2.69 4.60
CA VAL A 33 8.23 1.69 5.04
C VAL A 33 7.04 1.63 4.08
N TYR A 34 6.57 2.78 3.61
CA TYR A 34 5.51 2.88 2.60
C TYR A 34 5.90 2.16 1.30
N ALA A 35 7.09 2.42 0.77
CA ALA A 35 7.58 1.84 -0.48
C ALA A 35 7.88 0.34 -0.36
N VAL A 36 8.52 -0.09 0.74
CA VAL A 36 8.80 -1.51 1.00
C VAL A 36 7.52 -2.31 1.07
N ASN A 37 6.47 -1.80 1.73
CA ASN A 37 5.21 -2.51 1.80
C ASN A 37 4.45 -2.52 0.47
N ALA A 38 4.52 -1.44 -0.32
CA ALA A 38 3.95 -1.44 -1.67
C ALA A 38 4.69 -2.35 -2.65
N PHE A 39 5.96 -2.67 -2.36
CA PHE A 39 6.70 -3.65 -3.12
C PHE A 39 6.43 -5.08 -2.62
N LEU A 40 6.66 -5.36 -1.34
CA LEU A 40 6.66 -6.72 -0.81
C LEU A 40 5.31 -7.19 -0.26
N GLY A 41 4.44 -6.27 0.15
CA GLY A 41 3.31 -6.60 1.03
C GLY A 41 2.39 -7.66 0.42
N PRO A 42 1.51 -7.31 -0.52
CA PRO A 42 0.59 -8.28 -1.12
C PRO A 42 1.29 -9.42 -1.87
N ASP A 43 2.47 -9.17 -2.44
CA ASP A 43 3.32 -10.16 -3.12
C ASP A 43 3.86 -11.27 -2.19
N ILE A 44 3.72 -11.17 -0.87
CA ILE A 44 3.98 -12.31 0.03
C ILE A 44 3.05 -13.50 -0.31
N GLY A 45 1.83 -13.23 -0.81
CA GLY A 45 0.91 -14.26 -1.28
C GLY A 45 1.45 -15.03 -2.48
N SER A 46 1.88 -14.31 -3.52
CA SER A 46 2.46 -14.90 -4.74
C SER A 46 3.78 -15.63 -4.45
N PHE A 47 4.61 -15.09 -3.55
CA PHE A 47 5.80 -15.80 -3.05
C PHE A 47 5.47 -17.11 -2.32
N SER A 48 4.42 -17.12 -1.50
CA SER A 48 3.98 -18.32 -0.77
C SER A 48 3.50 -19.41 -1.73
N GLU A 49 2.72 -19.05 -2.74
CA GLU A 49 2.28 -19.98 -3.79
C GLU A 49 3.47 -20.54 -4.58
N TRP A 50 4.39 -19.67 -5.03
CA TRP A 50 5.62 -20.08 -5.71
C TRP A 50 6.47 -21.04 -4.85
N LEU A 51 6.59 -20.79 -3.55
CA LEU A 51 7.37 -21.63 -2.65
C LEU A 51 6.73 -23.02 -2.48
N THR A 52 5.41 -23.07 -2.23
CA THR A 52 4.67 -24.33 -2.06
C THR A 52 4.69 -25.20 -3.32
N SER A 53 4.53 -24.59 -4.50
CA SER A 53 4.62 -25.27 -5.79
C SER A 53 6.03 -25.76 -6.10
N THR A 54 7.06 -24.97 -5.79
CA THR A 54 8.46 -25.38 -5.99
C THR A 54 8.86 -26.56 -5.10
N LEU A 55 8.35 -26.59 -3.86
CA LEU A 55 8.61 -27.68 -2.93
C LEU A 55 7.71 -28.91 -3.17
N GLY A 56 6.64 -28.76 -3.96
CA GLY A 56 5.63 -29.80 -4.19
C GLY A 56 4.83 -30.15 -2.92
N ILE A 57 4.70 -29.21 -1.98
CA ILE A 57 4.05 -29.43 -0.68
C ILE A 57 3.01 -28.34 -0.45
N ALA A 58 1.79 -28.76 -0.09
CA ALA A 58 0.70 -27.87 0.29
C ALA A 58 0.35 -26.81 -0.77
N GLU A 59 0.43 -27.17 -2.05
CA GLU A 59 0.12 -26.28 -3.18
C GLU A 59 -1.27 -25.64 -3.06
N SER A 60 -2.28 -26.43 -2.68
CA SER A 60 -3.65 -25.92 -2.47
C SER A 60 -3.73 -24.90 -1.34
N LEU A 61 -2.90 -25.04 -0.29
CA LEU A 61 -2.80 -24.06 0.79
C LEU A 61 -2.10 -22.78 0.32
N GLY A 62 -1.02 -22.91 -0.47
CA GLY A 62 -0.33 -21.77 -1.05
C GLY A 62 -1.22 -20.91 -1.94
N SER A 63 -2.00 -21.55 -2.81
CA SER A 63 -2.98 -20.87 -3.67
C SER A 63 -4.09 -20.18 -2.86
N GLN A 64 -4.63 -20.84 -1.81
CA GLN A 64 -5.60 -20.19 -0.91
C GLN A 64 -5.02 -19.00 -0.15
N ILE A 65 -3.77 -19.10 0.31
CA ILE A 65 -3.07 -17.98 0.96
C ILE A 65 -2.93 -16.82 -0.01
N MET A 66 -2.56 -17.08 -1.27
CA MET A 66 -2.53 -16.06 -2.31
C MET A 66 -3.89 -15.37 -2.44
N ASP A 67 -4.98 -16.11 -2.66
CA ASP A 67 -6.31 -15.53 -2.83
C ASP A 67 -6.75 -14.65 -1.65
N ILE A 68 -6.42 -15.08 -0.42
CA ILE A 68 -6.77 -14.36 0.80
C ILE A 68 -5.90 -13.10 0.95
N VAL A 69 -4.59 -13.21 0.75
CA VAL A 69 -3.62 -12.13 0.99
C VAL A 69 -3.66 -11.11 -0.15
N HIS A 70 -3.99 -11.51 -1.37
CA HIS A 70 -4.06 -10.63 -2.53
C HIS A 70 -5.41 -9.88 -2.65
N HIS A 71 -6.31 -10.05 -1.67
CA HIS A 71 -7.54 -9.25 -1.60
C HIS A 71 -7.26 -7.90 -0.90
N PRO A 72 -7.63 -6.74 -1.49
CA PRO A 72 -7.20 -5.41 -1.04
C PRO A 72 -7.45 -5.10 0.44
N LEU A 73 -8.56 -5.58 0.97
CA LEU A 73 -8.94 -5.37 2.37
C LEU A 73 -8.43 -6.49 3.28
N TYR A 74 -8.33 -7.72 2.79
CA TYR A 74 -7.97 -8.85 3.65
C TYR A 74 -6.49 -8.81 3.99
N PHE A 75 -5.63 -8.36 3.07
CA PHE A 75 -4.23 -8.08 3.39
C PHE A 75 -4.10 -7.19 4.63
N ILE A 76 -4.81 -6.06 4.61
CA ILE A 76 -4.74 -5.05 5.66
C ILE A 76 -5.30 -5.60 6.98
N LEU A 77 -6.40 -6.34 6.92
CA LEU A 77 -7.05 -6.88 8.12
C LEU A 77 -6.28 -8.05 8.74
N ILE A 78 -5.69 -8.92 7.93
CA ILE A 78 -5.01 -10.15 8.38
C ILE A 78 -3.55 -9.85 8.71
N LEU A 79 -2.84 -9.19 7.80
CA LEU A 79 -1.40 -8.96 7.92
C LEU A 79 -1.03 -7.55 8.38
N GLY A 80 -1.94 -6.56 8.26
CA GLY A 80 -1.62 -5.18 8.62
C GLY A 80 -1.21 -5.01 10.09
N ILE A 81 -1.94 -5.61 11.03
CA ILE A 81 -1.60 -5.56 12.47
C ILE A 81 -0.26 -6.27 12.75
N PRO A 82 -0.05 -7.56 12.41
CA PRO A 82 1.21 -8.22 12.73
C PRO A 82 2.41 -7.56 12.04
N LEU A 83 2.28 -7.14 10.77
CA LEU A 83 3.34 -6.41 10.07
C LEU A 83 3.61 -5.04 10.70
N SER A 84 2.59 -4.34 11.21
CA SER A 84 2.79 -3.04 11.86
C SER A 84 3.62 -3.15 13.15
N ILE A 85 3.41 -4.22 13.92
CA ILE A 85 4.19 -4.52 15.12
C ILE A 85 5.64 -4.84 14.71
N PHE A 86 5.80 -5.70 13.70
CA PHE A 86 7.11 -6.07 13.18
C PHE A 86 7.89 -4.86 12.65
N TYR A 87 7.27 -4.01 11.82
CA TYR A 87 7.92 -2.83 11.24
C TYR A 87 8.23 -1.77 12.30
N SER A 88 7.37 -1.58 13.30
CA SER A 88 7.64 -0.73 14.46
C SER A 88 8.86 -1.24 15.26
N TRP A 89 8.99 -2.56 15.42
CA TRP A 89 10.17 -3.16 16.04
C TRP A 89 11.44 -2.97 15.18
N VAL A 90 11.38 -3.27 13.88
CA VAL A 90 12.51 -3.06 12.94
C VAL A 90 12.96 -1.60 12.95
N SER A 91 12.01 -0.66 12.92
CA SER A 91 12.24 0.79 13.00
C SER A 91 13.07 1.17 14.23
N LYS A 92 12.70 0.64 15.40
CA LYS A 92 13.45 0.83 16.66
C LYS A 92 14.85 0.24 16.60
N VAL A 93 15.00 -0.99 16.09
CA VAL A 93 16.29 -1.67 16.00
C VAL A 93 17.23 -0.95 15.04
N ALA A 94 16.73 -0.55 13.87
CA ALA A 94 17.53 0.13 12.85
C ALA A 94 18.04 1.49 13.34
N LEU A 95 17.21 2.26 14.06
CA LEU A 95 17.65 3.51 14.69
C LEU A 95 18.69 3.28 15.78
N ARG A 96 18.49 2.29 16.66
CA ARG A 96 19.46 1.96 17.73
C ARG A 96 20.83 1.55 17.17
N LYS A 97 20.84 0.90 16.01
CA LYS A 97 22.07 0.48 15.33
C LYS A 97 22.68 1.56 14.42
N GLY A 98 22.08 2.74 14.32
CA GLY A 98 22.54 3.80 13.43
C GLY A 98 22.39 3.50 11.94
N LEU A 99 21.59 2.49 11.57
CA LEU A 99 21.35 2.11 10.17
C LEU A 99 20.39 3.08 9.47
N LEU A 100 19.56 3.78 10.24
CA LEU A 100 18.68 4.83 9.76
C LEU A 100 19.00 6.13 10.48
N SER A 101 19.05 7.22 9.71
CA SER A 101 19.02 8.58 10.24
C SER A 101 17.60 9.12 10.09
N ALA A 102 16.84 9.14 11.18
CA ALA A 102 15.61 9.90 11.23
C ALA A 102 15.97 11.33 11.66
N SER A 103 15.49 12.34 10.95
CA SER A 103 15.68 13.76 11.33
C SER A 103 15.21 14.06 12.76
N SER A 104 14.22 13.30 13.27
CA SER A 104 13.72 13.38 14.64
C SER A 104 14.40 12.43 15.63
N GLY A 105 15.17 11.44 15.16
CA GLY A 105 15.70 10.36 16.00
C GLY A 105 14.64 9.40 16.58
N VAL A 106 13.36 9.55 16.19
CA VAL A 106 12.24 8.79 16.76
C VAL A 106 11.86 7.64 15.84
N SER A 107 11.62 6.46 16.42
CA SER A 107 11.11 5.28 15.72
C SER A 107 9.64 5.44 15.34
N LEU A 108 9.23 4.83 14.23
CA LEU A 108 7.83 4.77 13.85
C LEU A 108 7.03 3.97 14.87
N SER A 109 5.88 4.50 15.26
CA SER A 109 4.94 3.81 16.12
C SER A 109 4.21 2.69 15.37
N THR A 110 3.63 1.74 16.10
CA THR A 110 2.82 0.66 15.50
C THR A 110 1.65 1.24 14.70
N GLN A 111 1.01 2.31 15.18
CA GLN A 111 -0.07 2.97 14.46
C GLN A 111 0.43 3.60 13.16
N GLN A 112 1.58 4.28 13.17
CA GLN A 112 2.17 4.84 11.96
C GLN A 112 2.51 3.74 10.96
N CYS A 113 3.11 2.64 11.41
CA CYS A 113 3.40 1.50 10.56
C CYS A 113 2.13 0.89 9.97
N PHE A 114 1.05 0.74 10.74
CA PHE A 114 -0.22 0.22 10.24
C PHE A 114 -0.80 1.09 9.11
N LEU A 115 -0.76 2.41 9.27
CA LEU A 115 -1.21 3.35 8.26
C LEU A 115 -0.33 3.30 7.00
N LEU A 116 0.99 3.22 7.16
CA LEU A 116 1.94 3.13 6.04
C LEU A 116 1.81 1.81 5.27
N ILE A 117 1.59 0.70 5.99
CA ILE A 117 1.31 -0.61 5.40
C ILE A 117 0.00 -0.53 4.62
N SER A 118 -1.07 -0.02 5.23
CA SER A 118 -2.36 0.14 4.56
C SER A 118 -2.24 0.96 3.29
N ALA A 119 -1.58 2.12 3.35
CA ALA A 119 -1.35 2.99 2.20
C ALA A 119 -0.50 2.29 1.12
N GLY A 120 0.55 1.58 1.52
CA GLY A 120 1.45 0.84 0.63
C GLY A 120 0.71 -0.28 -0.11
N SER A 121 -0.07 -1.09 0.62
CA SER A 121 -0.88 -2.17 0.04
C SER A 121 -1.94 -1.63 -0.92
N LEU A 122 -2.64 -0.56 -0.55
CA LEU A 122 -3.61 0.08 -1.46
C LEU A 122 -2.93 0.64 -2.72
N SER A 123 -1.72 1.18 -2.58
CA SER A 123 -0.92 1.64 -3.73
C SER A 123 -0.47 0.48 -4.62
N HIS A 124 -0.09 -0.66 -4.03
CA HIS A 124 0.24 -1.88 -4.74
C HIS A 124 -0.95 -2.36 -5.59
N PHE A 125 -2.09 -2.60 -4.95
CA PHE A 125 -3.29 -3.04 -5.66
C PHE A 125 -3.74 -2.03 -6.72
N PHE A 126 -3.64 -0.72 -6.45
CA PHE A 126 -3.93 0.31 -7.44
C PHE A 126 -3.06 0.17 -8.70
N LEU A 127 -1.76 -0.08 -8.53
CA LEU A 127 -0.83 -0.21 -9.65
C LEU A 127 -1.01 -1.52 -10.41
N ASP A 128 -1.21 -2.64 -9.73
CA ASP A 128 -1.56 -3.90 -10.39
C ASP A 128 -2.78 -3.73 -11.27
N HIS A 129 -3.85 -3.15 -10.73
CA HIS A 129 -5.06 -2.89 -11.48
C HIS A 129 -4.85 -1.96 -12.67
N LEU A 130 -4.01 -0.93 -12.50
CA LEU A 130 -3.69 0.02 -13.56
C LEU A 130 -2.91 -0.63 -14.72
N PHE A 131 -1.98 -1.55 -14.42
CA PHE A 131 -1.03 -2.07 -15.39
C PHE A 131 -1.30 -3.50 -15.88
N GLU A 132 -1.98 -4.36 -15.12
CA GLU A 132 -2.32 -5.73 -15.54
C GLU A 132 -3.69 -5.85 -16.19
N GLU A 133 -4.70 -5.20 -15.61
CA GLU A 133 -6.07 -5.35 -16.09
C GLU A 133 -6.49 -4.26 -17.08
N ASN A 134 -5.56 -3.40 -17.52
CA ASN A 134 -5.87 -2.17 -18.27
C ASN A 134 -6.97 -1.32 -17.58
N GLY A 135 -7.13 -1.44 -16.26
CA GLY A 135 -8.20 -0.79 -15.50
C GLY A 135 -9.59 -1.44 -15.62
N HIS A 136 -9.72 -2.68 -16.11
CA HIS A 136 -11.00 -3.35 -16.34
C HIS A 136 -11.49 -4.27 -15.20
N SER A 137 -10.78 -4.37 -14.07
CA SER A 137 -11.28 -5.17 -12.94
C SER A 137 -12.60 -4.61 -12.42
N SER A 138 -13.48 -5.48 -11.90
CA SER A 138 -14.75 -5.05 -11.31
C SER A 138 -14.54 -4.06 -10.16
N THR A 139 -13.50 -4.26 -9.34
CA THR A 139 -13.14 -3.41 -8.22
C THR A 139 -12.60 -2.05 -8.68
N PHE A 140 -11.70 -2.03 -9.66
CA PHE A 140 -11.14 -0.78 -10.18
C PHE A 140 -12.15 -0.03 -11.04
N THR A 141 -12.99 -0.73 -11.79
CA THR A 141 -14.15 -0.16 -12.49
C THR A 141 -15.11 0.47 -11.49
N TRP A 142 -15.36 -0.15 -10.34
CA TRP A 142 -16.19 0.43 -9.29
C TRP A 142 -15.56 1.67 -8.63
N ILE A 143 -14.26 1.61 -8.31
CA ILE A 143 -13.50 2.74 -7.71
C ILE A 143 -13.29 3.89 -8.71
N MET A 144 -13.00 3.60 -9.98
CA MET A 144 -12.71 4.59 -11.03
C MET A 144 -13.93 4.92 -11.89
N SER A 145 -15.11 4.39 -11.55
CA SER A 145 -16.41 4.79 -12.10
C SER A 145 -16.77 6.22 -11.62
N THR A 146 -15.95 7.19 -12.03
CA THR A 146 -16.36 8.58 -12.25
C THR A 146 -16.97 8.75 -13.65
N GLY A 147 -17.15 7.65 -14.39
CA GLY A 147 -17.46 7.59 -15.81
C GLY A 147 -16.19 7.87 -16.61
N TRP A 148 -15.63 6.95 -17.41
CA TRP A 148 -16.24 6.51 -18.66
C TRP A 148 -15.18 5.82 -19.57
N TRP A 149 -15.56 4.95 -20.55
CA TRP A 149 -14.70 4.65 -21.73
C TRP A 149 -15.39 4.46 -23.12
N GLN A 150 -16.73 4.45 -23.30
CA GLN A 150 -17.36 4.33 -24.67
C GLN A 150 -18.67 5.11 -25.05
N GLY A 151 -19.70 5.34 -24.21
CA GLY A 151 -20.85 6.29 -24.44
C GLY A 151 -21.23 7.23 -23.23
N ARG A 152 -21.56 8.54 -23.36
CA ARG A 152 -21.68 9.52 -22.22
C ARG A 152 -22.34 8.87 -20.98
N ALA A 153 -21.57 8.67 -19.90
CA ALA A 153 -22.06 7.96 -18.71
C ALA A 153 -22.79 8.89 -17.73
N PRO A 154 -23.88 8.43 -17.09
CA PRO A 154 -24.47 9.15 -15.97
C PRO A 154 -23.48 9.13 -14.79
N VAL A 155 -23.09 10.31 -14.30
CA VAL A 155 -22.24 10.45 -13.10
C VAL A 155 -22.91 9.70 -11.95
N ASN A 156 -22.24 8.68 -11.42
CA ASN A 156 -22.68 8.08 -10.15
C ASN A 156 -22.23 9.00 -9.02
N HIS A 157 -23.19 9.77 -8.52
CA HIS A 157 -22.94 10.80 -7.51
C HIS A 157 -22.44 10.19 -6.20
N GLU A 158 -22.86 8.96 -5.86
CA GLU A 158 -22.43 8.27 -4.64
C GLU A 158 -20.93 7.93 -4.69
N ALA A 159 -20.46 7.40 -5.82
CA ALA A 159 -19.04 7.10 -6.01
C ALA A 159 -18.17 8.37 -5.94
N VAL A 160 -18.60 9.46 -6.60
CA VAL A 160 -17.91 10.75 -6.55
C VAL A 160 -17.87 11.30 -5.12
N MET A 161 -18.97 11.18 -4.36
CA MET A 161 -19.01 11.62 -2.97
C MET A 161 -18.08 10.79 -2.08
N VAL A 162 -18.06 9.47 -2.23
CA VAL A 162 -17.19 8.59 -1.44
C VAL A 162 -15.71 8.88 -1.74
N ILE A 163 -15.33 8.95 -3.01
CA ILE A 163 -13.94 9.24 -3.41
C ILE A 163 -13.56 10.66 -3.00
N GLY A 164 -14.42 11.64 -3.24
CA GLY A 164 -14.21 13.02 -2.82
C GLY A 164 -14.04 13.16 -1.31
N LEU A 165 -14.85 12.45 -0.52
CA LEU A 165 -14.73 12.38 0.93
C LEU A 165 -13.41 11.74 1.34
N LEU A 166 -13.05 10.58 0.77
CA LEU A 166 -11.80 9.89 1.08
C LEU A 166 -10.58 10.73 0.72
N CYS A 167 -10.55 11.36 -0.45
CA CYS A 167 -9.50 12.30 -0.86
C CYS A 167 -9.44 13.52 0.07
N THR A 168 -10.58 14.07 0.47
CA THR A 168 -10.65 15.21 1.40
C THR A 168 -10.16 14.81 2.79
N CYS A 169 -10.58 13.67 3.32
CA CYS A 169 -10.10 13.13 4.59
C CYS A 169 -8.59 12.86 4.55
N LEU A 170 -8.07 12.34 3.43
CA LEU A 170 -6.65 12.11 3.23
C LEU A 170 -5.86 13.43 3.24
N LEU A 171 -6.30 14.42 2.45
CA LEU A 171 -5.68 15.76 2.39
C LEU A 171 -5.78 16.49 3.73
N ALA A 172 -6.94 16.45 4.37
CA ALA A 172 -7.16 17.05 5.69
C ALA A 172 -6.32 16.34 6.77
N GLY A 173 -6.20 15.01 6.70
CA GLY A 173 -5.32 14.23 7.58
C GLY A 173 -3.85 14.64 7.42
N PHE A 174 -3.38 14.83 6.18
CA PHE A 174 -2.03 15.35 5.93
C PHE A 174 -1.84 16.78 6.44
N ILE A 175 -2.85 17.64 6.34
CA ILE A 175 -2.81 19.00 6.90
C ILE A 175 -2.84 18.97 8.43
N TYR A 176 -3.62 18.09 9.05
CA TYR A 176 -3.75 18.01 10.51
C TYR A 176 -2.54 17.39 11.20
N ILE A 177 -1.83 16.50 10.49
CA ILE A 177 -0.51 16.04 10.92
C ILE A 177 0.55 17.16 10.75
N ASN A 178 0.20 18.27 10.06
CA ASN A 178 0.96 19.52 9.99
C ASN A 178 0.65 20.48 11.15
#